data_AF-A0A0H3EA88-F1
#
_entry.id   AF-A0A0H3EA88-F1
#
_cell.length_a   1.000
_cell.length_b   1.000
_cell.length_c   1.000
_cell.angle_alpha   90.00
_cell.angle_beta   90.00
_cell.angle_gamma   90.00
#
_symmetry.space_group_name_H-M   'P 1'
#
loop_
_entity.id
_entity.type
_entity.pdbx_description
1 polymer ?
#
loop_
_entity_poly.entity_id
_entity_poly.type
_entity_poly.pdbx_seq_one_letter_code
_entity_poly.pdbx_strand_id
1 'polypeptide(L)'
;MLPSTGTVGDSYDNAMTEYADDTYKTELVWRRKPFADLAEPELATFRWVSWWNSKRLHQSLGCRTPEQIETEYHANQAAQAVSQ
;
A
#
# COMPACT_ATOMS: atom_id res chain seq x y z
N MET A 1 -5.45 2.99 20.60
CA MET A 1 -6.32 2.59 19.48
C MET A 1 -6.47 1.08 19.59
N LEU A 2 -7.68 0.58 19.78
CA LEU A 2 -7.95 -0.85 19.92
C LEU A 2 -7.92 -1.49 18.52
N PRO A 3 -7.23 -2.63 18.32
CA PRO A 3 -7.30 -3.33 17.04
C PRO A 3 -8.70 -3.92 16.85
N SER A 4 -9.37 -3.51 15.78
CA SER A 4 -10.69 -4.00 15.38
C SER A 4 -10.52 -5.32 14.63
N THR A 5 -10.56 -6.44 15.36
CA THR A 5 -10.76 -7.77 14.76
C THR A 5 -12.19 -7.89 14.26
N GLY A 6 -12.44 -7.43 13.03
CA GLY A 6 -13.67 -7.64 12.28
C GLY A 6 -13.51 -8.78 11.26
N THR A 7 -14.47 -9.69 11.24
CA THR A 7 -14.47 -10.95 10.50
C THR A 7 -14.48 -10.76 8.97
N VAL A 8 -13.60 -11.53 8.30
CA VAL A 8 -13.30 -11.63 6.84
C VAL A 8 -12.38 -10.53 6.30
N GLY A 9 -11.10 -10.75 6.57
CA GLY A 9 -9.91 -9.98 6.19
C GLY A 9 -8.88 -10.33 7.26
N ASP A 10 -7.71 -10.86 6.90
CA ASP A 10 -6.73 -11.22 7.93
C ASP A 10 -6.42 -9.95 8.75
N SER A 11 -6.30 -10.08 10.07
CA SER A 11 -5.74 -9.05 10.94
C SER A 11 -4.46 -8.42 10.39
N TYR A 12 -3.68 -9.20 9.64
CA TYR A 12 -2.50 -8.73 8.92
C TYR A 12 -2.84 -7.75 7.79
N ASP A 13 -3.85 -8.04 6.97
CA ASP A 13 -4.30 -7.16 5.88
C ASP A 13 -4.85 -5.84 6.42
N ASN A 14 -5.59 -5.90 7.54
CA ASN A 14 -6.11 -4.71 8.20
C ASN A 14 -4.97 -3.85 8.77
N ALA A 15 -4.02 -4.46 9.48
CA ALA A 15 -2.88 -3.74 10.05
C ALA A 15 -1.98 -3.11 8.96
N MET A 16 -1.80 -3.78 7.82
CA MET A 16 -1.05 -3.24 6.69
C MET A 16 -1.78 -2.07 6.02
N THR A 17 -3.10 -2.17 5.89
CA THR A 17 -3.94 -1.10 5.33
C THR A 17 -3.95 0.13 6.25
N GLU A 18 -4.10 -0.07 7.55
CA GLU A 18 -4.03 1.00 8.56
C GLU A 18 -2.66 1.69 8.55
N TYR A 19 -1.57 0.91 8.44
CA TYR A 19 -0.21 1.46 8.32
C TYR A 19 -0.04 2.33 7.06
N ALA A 20 -0.61 1.91 5.93
CA ALA A 20 -0.55 2.68 4.69
C ALA A 20 -1.31 4.02 4.82
N ASP A 21 -2.50 4.01 5.42
CA ASP A 21 -3.32 5.22 5.63
C ASP A 21 -2.66 6.21 6.60
N ASP A 22 -2.13 5.72 7.72
CA ASP A 22 -1.39 6.56 8.68
C ASP A 22 -0.13 7.18 8.06
N THR A 23 0.57 6.40 7.23
CA THR A 23 1.77 6.88 6.54
C THR A 23 1.41 7.92 5.48
N TYR A 24 0.34 7.70 4.71
CA TYR A 24 -0.17 8.65 3.74
C TYR A 24 -0.51 10.00 4.40
N LYS A 25 -1.26 9.98 5.51
CA LYS A 25 -1.61 11.19 6.26
C LYS A 25 -0.35 11.92 6.76
N THR A 26 0.62 11.18 7.30
CA THR A 26 1.86 11.74 7.86
C THR A 26 2.77 12.34 6.79
N GLU A 27 3.03 11.60 5.71
CA GLU A 27 4.01 11.99 4.70
C GLU A 27 3.46 12.97 3.66
N LEU A 28 2.16 12.87 3.34
CA LEU A 28 1.54 13.69 2.33
C LEU A 28 0.75 14.84 2.93
N VAL A 29 -0.25 14.52 3.77
CA VAL A 29 -1.24 15.50 4.20
C VAL A 29 -0.63 16.47 5.22
N TRP A 30 0.12 15.98 6.20
CA TRP A 30 0.69 16.86 7.23
C TRP A 30 1.93 17.62 6.76
N ARG A 31 2.82 16.99 5.97
CA ARG A 31 4.06 17.62 5.51
C ARG A 31 3.89 18.60 4.34
N ARG A 32 2.85 18.46 3.51
CA ARG A 32 2.65 19.31 2.33
C ARG A 32 1.58 20.38 2.48
N LYS A 33 0.96 20.49 3.66
CA LYS A 33 0.03 21.58 3.96
C LYS A 33 0.78 22.92 4.12
N PRO A 34 0.15 24.05 3.77
CA PRO A 34 -1.19 24.17 3.16
C PRO A 34 -1.15 23.87 1.65
N PHE A 35 -2.25 23.31 1.12
CA PHE A 35 -2.47 23.17 -0.32
C PHE A 35 -3.20 24.41 -0.85
N ALA A 36 -2.83 24.89 -2.04
CA ALA A 36 -3.41 26.08 -2.64
C ALA A 36 -4.77 25.82 -3.31
N ASP A 37 -4.95 24.63 -3.90
CA ASP A 37 -6.18 24.18 -4.54
C ASP A 37 -6.38 22.66 -4.36
N LEU A 38 -7.43 22.10 -4.99
CA LEU A 38 -7.72 20.66 -4.94
C LEU A 38 -6.89 19.83 -5.93
N ALA A 39 -6.29 20.44 -6.96
CA ALA A 39 -5.48 19.73 -7.94
C ALA A 39 -4.11 19.32 -7.36
N GLU A 40 -3.54 20.14 -6.48
CA GLU A 40 -2.29 19.83 -5.76
C GLU A 40 -2.36 18.53 -4.93
N PRO A 41 -3.34 18.34 -4.02
CA PRO A 41 -3.43 17.11 -3.24
C PRO A 41 -3.77 15.89 -4.10
N GLU A 42 -4.57 16.02 -5.17
CA GLU A 42 -4.86 14.92 -6.09
C GLU A 42 -3.59 14.41 -6.77
N LEU A 43 -2.80 15.33 -7.35
CA LEU A 43 -1.57 14.98 -8.03
C LEU A 43 -0.50 14.47 -7.05
N ALA A 44 -0.45 15.04 -5.84
CA ALA A 44 0.43 14.56 -4.78
C ALA A 44 0.04 13.12 -4.36
N THR A 45 -1.25 12.84 -4.23
CA THR A 45 -1.79 11.51 -3.91
C THR A 45 -1.42 10.51 -4.98
N PHE A 46 -1.65 10.84 -6.25
CA PHE A 46 -1.30 9.98 -7.37
C PHE A 46 0.19 9.61 -7.36
N ARG A 47 1.06 10.60 -7.17
CA ARG A 47 2.51 10.36 -7.07
C ARG A 47 2.89 9.50 -5.86
N TRP A 48 2.25 9.74 -4.71
CA TRP A 48 2.53 8.99 -3.50
C TRP A 48 2.10 7.53 -3.62
N VAL A 49 0.91 7.26 -4.15
CA VAL A 49 0.41 5.89 -4.40
C VAL A 49 1.31 5.16 -5.40
N SER A 50 1.66 5.82 -6.51
CA SER A 50 2.58 5.25 -7.50
C SER A 50 3.93 4.88 -6.86
N TRP A 51 4.51 5.79 -6.07
CA TRP A 51 5.77 5.53 -5.37
C TRP A 51 5.65 4.42 -4.31
N TRP A 52 4.57 4.42 -3.52
CA TRP A 52 4.31 3.41 -2.48
C TRP A 52 4.24 2.00 -3.07
N ASN A 53 3.59 1.84 -4.22
CA ASN A 53 3.38 0.54 -4.86
C ASN A 53 4.59 0.05 -5.67
N SER A 54 5.31 0.94 -6.35
CA SER A 54 6.36 0.54 -7.31
C SER A 54 7.80 0.74 -6.81
N LYS A 55 8.02 1.58 -5.80
CA LYS A 55 9.38 2.01 -5.39
C LYS A 55 9.64 1.91 -3.90
N ARG A 56 8.63 2.01 -3.05
CA ARG A 56 8.81 1.92 -1.59
C ARG A 56 9.03 0.47 -1.17
N LEU A 57 10.14 0.23 -0.50
CA LEU A 57 10.44 -1.07 0.10
C LEU A 57 9.74 -1.17 1.46
N HIS A 58 9.06 -2.28 1.69
CA HIS A 58 8.38 -2.56 2.95
C HIS A 58 9.07 -3.70 3.68
N GLN A 59 9.49 -3.46 4.92
CA GLN A 59 10.14 -4.47 5.74
C GLN A 59 9.22 -5.67 5.99
N SER A 60 7.92 -5.44 6.17
CA SER A 60 6.90 -6.48 6.32
C SER A 60 6.78 -7.39 5.08
N LEU A 61 7.14 -6.89 3.90
CA LEU A 61 7.16 -7.66 2.64
C LEU A 61 8.54 -8.29 2.34
N GLY A 62 9.46 -8.27 3.30
CA GLY A 62 10.83 -8.74 3.11
C GLY A 62 11.66 -7.79 2.26
N CYS A 63 11.52 -6.48 2.46
CA CYS A 63 12.20 -5.43 1.69
C CYS A 63 11.90 -5.49 0.18
N ARG A 64 10.63 -5.73 -0.16
CA ARG A 64 10.11 -5.72 -1.53
C ARG A 64 8.99 -4.70 -1.66
N THR A 65 8.67 -4.33 -2.90
CA THR A 65 7.53 -3.46 -3.23
C THR A 65 6.25 -4.27 -3.35
N PRO A 66 5.06 -3.68 -3.14
CA PRO A 66 3.79 -4.36 -3.37
C PRO A 66 3.66 -4.91 -4.80
N GLU A 67 4.11 -4.15 -5.80
CA GLU A 67 4.12 -4.57 -7.20
C GLU A 67 4.95 -5.85 -7.44
N GLN A 68 6.09 -5.99 -6.75
CA GLN A 68 6.91 -7.21 -6.84
C GLN A 68 6.17 -8.41 -6.24
N ILE A 69 5.52 -8.23 -5.09
CA ILE A 69 4.73 -9.29 -4.44
C ILE A 69 3.56 -9.73 -5.32
N GLU A 70 2.83 -8.79 -5.91
CA GLU A 70 1.73 -9.10 -6.84
C GLU A 70 2.23 -9.84 -8.09
N THR A 71 3.35 -9.39 -8.66
CA THR A 71 3.95 -10.03 -9.84
C THR A 71 4.34 -11.48 -9.54
N GLU A 72 5.01 -11.72 -8.42
CA GLU A 72 5.37 -13.08 -7.98
C GLU A 72 4.13 -13.94 -7.73
N TYR A 73 3.10 -13.39 -7.08
CA TYR A 73 1.86 -14.09 -6.81
C TYR A 73 1.16 -14.54 -8.10
N HIS A 74 1.02 -13.64 -9.09
CA HIS A 74 0.41 -13.97 -10.37
C HIS A 74 1.24 -14.98 -11.19
N ALA A 75 2.58 -14.88 -11.16
CA ALA A 75 3.45 -15.85 -11.79
C ALA A 75 3.29 -17.25 -11.18
N ASN A 76 3.20 -17.34 -9.84
CA ASN A 76 2.98 -18.59 -9.13
C ASN A 76 1.60 -19.19 -9.42
N GLN A 77 0.55 -18.38 -9.44
CA GLN A 77 -0.79 -18.82 -9.82
C GLN A 77 -0.83 -19.36 -11.26
N ALA A 78 -0.20 -18.65 -12.20
CA ALA A 78 -0.11 -19.09 -13.58
C ALA A 78 0.63 -20.44 -13.71
N ALA A 79 1.74 -20.62 -12.98
CA ALA A 79 2.50 -21.86 -12.98
C ALA A 79 1.69 -23.04 -12.37
N GLN A 80 0.90 -22.79 -11.32
CA GLN A 80 0.00 -23.78 -10.72
C GLN A 80 -1.12 -24.18 -11.68
N ALA A 81 -1.70 -23.22 -12.42
CA ALA A 81 -2.75 -23.48 -13.40
C ALA A 81 -2.25 -24.29 -14.62
N VAL A 82 -0.98 -24.15 -15.00
CA VAL A 82 -0.36 -24.92 -16.11
C VAL A 82 0.00 -26.35 -15.69
N SER A 83 0.13 -26.61 -14.38
CA SER A 83 0.49 -27.93 -13.84
C SER A 83 -0.73 -28.82 -13.51
N GLN A 84 -1.95 -28.36 -13.78
CA GLN A 84 -3.21 -29.13 -13.67
C GLN A 84 -3.69 -29.57 -15.05
#